data_AF-A0A168EJY0-F1
#
_entry.id   AF-A0A168EJY0-F1
#
_cell.length_a   1.000
_cell.length_b   1.000
_cell.length_c   1.000
_cell.angle_alpha   90.00
_cell.angle_beta   90.00
_cell.angle_gamma   90.00
#
_symmetry.space_group_name_H-M   'P 1'
#
loop_
_entity.id
_entity.type
_entity.pdbx_description
1 polymer ?
#
loop_
_entity_poly.entity_id
_entity_poly.type
_entity_poly.pdbx_seq_one_letter_code
_entity_poly.pdbx_strand_id
1 'polypeptide(L)'
;MDPSIIILFAVLAGLMLFMSSRTRKQQKQQAEFRSSLAPGHEVMTGSGLIGTVVDVDEAADIVTIESTPGTQTRWLRAAIAKKIDPPVVEDEAEVAEDTADAGSITSAHGDVEVPDDLSGLDTAQREYRDGKRRDEGDTEGK
;
A
#
# COMPACT_ATOMS: atom_id res chain seq x y z
N MET A 1 -48.07 3.00 9.04
CA MET A 1 -46.62 3.14 8.80
C MET A 1 -46.43 4.45 8.08
N ASP A 2 -45.63 5.36 8.63
CA ASP A 2 -45.54 6.72 8.10
C ASP A 2 -44.81 6.72 6.75
N PRO A 3 -45.37 7.38 5.71
CA PRO A 3 -44.79 7.37 4.37
C PRO A 3 -43.37 7.96 4.34
N SER A 4 -43.06 8.86 5.26
CA SER A 4 -41.71 9.42 5.49
C SER A 4 -40.70 8.38 5.97
N ILE A 5 -41.09 7.41 6.81
CA ILE A 5 -40.22 6.31 7.24
C ILE A 5 -39.92 5.38 6.05
N ILE A 6 -40.93 5.10 5.22
CA ILE A 6 -40.77 4.25 4.03
C ILE A 6 -39.81 4.91 3.02
N ILE A 7 -39.92 6.22 2.81
CA ILE A 7 -39.03 6.99 1.92
C ILE A 7 -37.59 7.00 2.47
N LEU A 8 -37.41 7.19 3.78
CA LEU A 8 -36.08 7.17 4.41
C LEU A 8 -35.39 5.81 4.23
N PHE A 9 -36.11 4.71 4.47
CA PHE A 9 -35.58 3.36 4.26
C PHE A 9 -35.29 3.08 2.78
N ALA A 10 -36.11 3.58 1.85
CA ALA A 10 -35.87 3.44 0.42
C ALA A 10 -34.58 4.17 -0.03
N VAL A 11 -34.35 5.39 0.47
CA VAL A 11 -33.12 6.15 0.19
C VAL A 11 -31.89 5.46 0.77
N LEU A 12 -31.98 4.99 2.01
CA LEU A 12 -30.88 4.28 2.67
C LEU A 12 -30.53 2.97 1.95
N ALA A 13 -31.53 2.20 1.55
CA ALA A 13 -31.33 0.98 0.76
C ALA A 13 -30.71 1.28 -0.61
N GLY A 14 -31.15 2.36 -1.28
CA GLY A 14 -30.57 2.80 -2.56
C GLY A 14 -29.08 3.17 -2.45
N LEU A 15 -28.71 3.93 -1.41
CA LEU A 15 -27.31 4.30 -1.15
C LEU A 15 -26.44 3.08 -0.83
N MET A 16 -26.95 2.13 -0.04
CA MET A 16 -26.21 0.92 0.33
C MET A 16 -25.96 0.01 -0.88
N LEU A 17 -26.93 -0.12 -1.79
CA LEU A 17 -26.78 -0.87 -3.04
C LEU A 17 -25.79 -0.18 -3.99
N PHE A 18 -25.84 1.15 -4.09
CA PHE A 18 -24.89 1.92 -4.91
C PHE A 18 -23.45 1.77 -4.40
N MET A 19 -23.21 1.94 -3.09
CA MET A 19 -21.88 1.72 -2.49
C MET A 19 -21.42 0.26 -2.65
N SER A 20 -22.28 -0.72 -2.38
CA SER A 20 -21.92 -2.15 -2.51
C SER A 20 -21.51 -2.50 -3.95
N SER A 21 -22.18 -1.92 -4.95
CA SER A 21 -21.81 -2.14 -6.35
C SER A 21 -20.41 -1.62 -6.69
N ARG A 22 -20.01 -0.49 -6.11
CA ARG A 22 -18.71 0.14 -6.38
C ARG A 22 -17.57 -0.57 -5.65
N THR A 23 -17.78 -0.98 -4.40
CA THR A 23 -16.78 -1.73 -3.64
C THR A 23 -16.51 -3.11 -4.24
N ARG A 24 -17.54 -3.80 -4.75
CA ARG A 24 -17.38 -5.11 -5.41
C ARG A 24 -16.54 -5.03 -6.69
N LYS A 25 -16.64 -3.94 -7.46
CA LYS A 25 -15.85 -3.76 -8.69
C LYS A 25 -14.36 -3.60 -8.38
N GLN A 26 -14.02 -2.78 -7.39
CA GLN A 26 -12.63 -2.57 -6.93
C GLN A 26 -11.99 -3.88 -6.45
N GLN A 27 -12.73 -4.67 -5.66
CA GLN A 27 -12.23 -5.95 -5.14
C GLN A 27 -12.01 -6.99 -6.24
N LYS A 28 -12.90 -7.04 -7.24
CA LYS A 28 -12.74 -7.94 -8.39
C LYS A 28 -11.51 -7.58 -9.21
N GLN A 29 -11.29 -6.30 -9.50
CA GLN A 29 -10.11 -5.86 -10.27
C GLN A 29 -8.80 -6.21 -9.55
N GLN A 30 -8.74 -6.04 -8.23
CA GLN A 30 -7.56 -6.43 -7.45
C GLN A 30 -7.34 -7.95 -7.42
N ALA A 31 -8.42 -8.75 -7.36
CA ALA A 31 -8.32 -10.20 -7.41
C ALA A 31 -7.92 -10.71 -8.81
N GLU A 32 -8.48 -10.12 -9.86
CA GLU A 32 -8.19 -10.44 -11.26
C GLU A 32 -6.73 -10.11 -11.60
N PHE A 33 -6.22 -8.95 -11.15
CA PHE A 33 -4.81 -8.56 -11.34
C PHE A 33 -3.85 -9.53 -10.64
N ARG A 34 -4.20 -10.03 -9.45
CA ARG A 34 -3.41 -11.05 -8.76
C ARG A 34 -3.40 -12.38 -9.52
N SER A 35 -4.49 -12.73 -10.20
CA SER A 35 -4.59 -13.98 -10.96
C SER A 35 -3.92 -13.95 -12.33
N SER A 36 -3.62 -12.76 -12.88
CA SER A 36 -2.99 -12.63 -14.20
C SER A 36 -1.46 -12.68 -14.17
N LEU A 37 -0.86 -12.76 -12.99
CA LEU A 37 0.59 -12.83 -12.81
C LEU A 37 1.09 -14.25 -13.06
N ALA A 38 1.94 -14.40 -14.08
CA ALA A 38 2.56 -15.65 -14.49
C ALA A 38 4.06 -15.44 -14.75
N PRO A 39 4.88 -16.49 -14.66
CA PRO A 39 6.29 -16.43 -15.05
C PRO A 39 6.47 -15.91 -16.48
N GLY A 40 7.50 -15.09 -16.69
CA GLY A 40 7.81 -14.42 -17.96
C GLY A 40 7.18 -13.04 -18.14
N HIS A 41 6.30 -12.60 -17.24
CA HIS A 41 5.77 -11.23 -17.29
C HIS A 41 6.75 -10.21 -16.69
N GLU A 42 6.93 -9.10 -17.39
CA GLU A 42 7.60 -7.93 -16.84
C GLU A 42 6.63 -7.14 -15.95
N VAL A 43 7.08 -6.78 -14.76
CA VAL A 43 6.24 -6.18 -13.72
C VAL A 43 6.97 -5.05 -13.02
N MET A 44 6.20 -4.13 -12.45
CA MET A 44 6.68 -3.08 -11.58
C MET A 44 6.08 -3.26 -10.19
N THR A 45 6.91 -3.26 -9.16
CA THR A 45 6.47 -3.22 -7.76
C THR A 45 6.01 -1.83 -7.36
N GLY A 46 5.25 -1.70 -6.28
CA GLY A 46 4.81 -0.40 -5.76
C GLY A 46 5.96 0.54 -5.35
N SER A 47 7.15 -0.01 -5.07
CA SER A 47 8.35 0.78 -4.77
C SER A 47 9.14 1.21 -6.02
N GLY A 48 8.68 0.83 -7.22
CA GLY A 48 9.34 1.15 -8.49
C GLY A 48 10.40 0.14 -8.95
N LEU A 49 10.51 -1.04 -8.32
CA LEU A 49 11.39 -2.09 -8.83
C LEU A 49 10.78 -2.70 -10.09
N ILE A 50 11.57 -2.77 -11.15
CA ILE A 50 11.21 -3.41 -12.42
C ILE A 50 11.97 -4.72 -12.55
N GLY A 51 11.28 -5.76 -13.00
CA GLY A 51 11.90 -7.03 -13.33
C GLY A 51 10.91 -8.01 -13.93
N THR A 52 11.40 -9.20 -14.21
CA THR A 52 10.62 -10.29 -14.79
C THR A 52 10.25 -11.30 -13.70
N VAL A 53 9.00 -11.76 -13.70
CA VAL A 53 8.55 -12.85 -12.83
C VAL A 53 9.21 -14.15 -13.30
N VAL A 54 9.96 -14.80 -12.43
CA VAL A 54 10.63 -16.09 -12.72
C VAL A 54 9.87 -17.26 -12.11
N ASP A 55 9.18 -17.04 -11.00
CA ASP A 55 8.42 -18.05 -10.30
C ASP A 55 7.26 -17.45 -9.50
N VAL A 56 6.18 -18.21 -9.33
CA VAL A 56 4.97 -17.82 -8.59
C VAL A 56 4.57 -18.96 -7.67
N ASP A 57 4.65 -18.74 -6.36
CA ASP A 57 4.13 -19.65 -5.35
C ASP A 57 2.70 -19.23 -4.98
N GLU A 58 1.73 -19.94 -5.57
CA GLU A 58 0.30 -19.70 -5.31
C GLU A 58 -0.12 -20.05 -3.87
N ALA A 59 0.58 -20.97 -3.20
CA ALA A 59 0.23 -21.40 -1.84
C ALA A 59 0.66 -20.37 -0.80
N ALA A 60 1.81 -19.71 -1.02
CA ALA A 60 2.36 -18.70 -0.14
C ALA A 60 2.03 -17.24 -0.54
N ASP A 61 1.39 -17.02 -1.70
CA ASP A 61 1.15 -15.70 -2.30
C ASP A 61 2.46 -14.91 -2.51
N ILE A 62 3.53 -15.62 -2.87
CA ILE A 62 4.88 -15.08 -3.10
C ILE A 62 5.21 -15.15 -4.59
N VAL A 63 5.83 -14.10 -5.11
CA VAL A 63 6.37 -14.01 -6.46
C VAL A 63 7.86 -13.77 -6.41
N THR A 64 8.61 -14.48 -7.25
CA THR A 64 10.05 -14.27 -7.43
C THR A 64 10.26 -13.40 -8.65
N ILE A 65 10.96 -12.28 -8.46
CA ILE A 65 11.26 -11.29 -9.50
C ILE A 65 12.78 -11.25 -9.73
N GLU A 66 13.18 -11.29 -10.99
CA GLU A 66 14.54 -11.10 -11.45
C GLU A 66 14.66 -9.73 -12.12
N SER A 67 15.48 -8.84 -11.56
CA SER A 67 15.70 -7.49 -12.10
C SER A 67 16.96 -7.41 -12.97
N THR A 68 18.00 -8.14 -12.57
CA THR A 68 19.25 -8.30 -13.32
C THR A 68 19.62 -9.78 -13.38
N PRO A 69 20.38 -10.21 -14.40
CA PRO A 69 20.74 -11.61 -14.57
C PRO A 69 21.33 -12.22 -13.29
N GLY A 70 20.64 -13.21 -12.73
CA GLY A 70 21.07 -13.92 -11.53
C GLY A 70 20.74 -13.24 -10.19
N THR A 71 20.07 -12.09 -10.19
CA THR A 71 19.58 -11.43 -8.96
C THR A 71 18.09 -11.65 -8.80
N GLN A 72 17.72 -12.62 -7.99
CA GLN A 72 16.33 -12.96 -7.70
C GLN A 72 15.92 -12.47 -6.31
N THR A 73 14.73 -11.87 -6.23
CA THR A 73 14.15 -11.34 -5.00
C THR A 73 12.73 -11.85 -4.85
N ARG A 74 12.30 -12.11 -3.61
CA ARG A 74 10.96 -12.63 -3.32
C ARG A 74 10.10 -11.52 -2.73
N TRP A 75 8.91 -11.38 -3.29
CA TRP A 75 7.94 -10.35 -2.93
C TRP A 75 6.58 -10.98 -2.70
N LEU A 76 5.76 -10.33 -1.88
CA LEU A 76 4.34 -10.69 -1.83
C LEU A 76 3.69 -10.34 -3.17
N ARG A 77 2.75 -11.15 -3.64
CA ARG A 77 2.01 -10.85 -4.88
C ARG A 77 1.27 -9.51 -4.81
N ALA A 78 0.84 -9.11 -3.60
CA ALA A 78 0.26 -7.80 -3.33
C ALA A 78 1.23 -6.61 -3.50
N ALA A 79 2.55 -6.84 -3.56
CA ALA A 79 3.54 -5.78 -3.80
C ALA A 79 3.68 -5.41 -5.28
N ILE A 80 3.11 -6.19 -6.19
CA ILE A 80 3.09 -5.89 -7.62
C ILE A 80 2.03 -4.82 -7.88
N ALA A 81 2.46 -3.70 -8.47
CA ALA A 81 1.58 -2.57 -8.76
C ALA A 81 0.97 -2.67 -10.15
N LYS A 82 1.77 -3.01 -11.16
CA LYS A 82 1.31 -3.15 -12.54
C LYS A 82 2.19 -4.10 -13.34
N LYS A 83 1.58 -4.70 -14.35
CA LYS A 83 2.29 -5.40 -15.42
C LYS A 83 2.81 -4.37 -16.42
N ILE A 84 4.03 -4.57 -16.90
CA ILE A 84 4.58 -3.81 -18.02
C ILE A 84 4.36 -4.69 -19.25
N ASP A 85 3.48 -4.26 -20.14
CA ASP A 85 3.37 -4.90 -21.44
C ASP A 85 4.61 -4.51 -22.27
N PRO A 86 5.30 -5.48 -22.89
CA PRO A 86 6.45 -5.18 -23.72
C PRO A 86 6.02 -4.26 -24.86
N PRO A 87 6.87 -3.31 -25.29
CA PRO A 87 6.54 -2.44 -26.41
C PRO A 87 6.33 -3.32 -27.66
N VAL A 88 5.06 -3.44 -28.05
CA VAL A 88 4.69 -4.07 -29.31
C VAL A 88 5.21 -3.16 -30.41
N VAL A 89 6.16 -3.67 -31.19
CA VAL A 89 6.61 -2.98 -32.40
C VAL A 89 5.46 -3.11 -33.41
N GLU A 90 4.76 -1.99 -33.58
CA GLU A 90 3.73 -1.63 -34.56
C GLU A 90 2.24 -1.95 -34.28
N ASP A 91 1.53 -0.81 -34.25
CA ASP A 91 0.13 -0.46 -34.56
C ASP A 91 -1.02 -0.63 -33.55
N GLU A 92 -1.70 0.51 -33.38
CA GLU A 92 -2.99 0.81 -32.73
C GLU A 92 -3.07 0.84 -31.18
N ALA A 93 -2.97 2.08 -30.67
CA ALA A 93 -3.64 2.69 -29.52
C ALA A 93 -4.41 1.80 -28.51
N GLU A 94 -3.92 1.78 -27.26
CA GLU A 94 -4.76 2.05 -26.09
C GLU A 94 -3.89 2.57 -24.93
N VAL A 95 -4.00 3.86 -24.64
CA VAL A 95 -3.37 4.49 -23.47
C VAL A 95 -4.30 4.23 -22.28
N ALA A 96 -3.99 3.21 -21.48
CA ALA A 96 -4.62 3.04 -20.17
C ALA A 96 -4.00 4.06 -19.20
N GLU A 97 -4.65 5.21 -19.04
CA GLU A 97 -4.38 6.13 -17.93
C GLU A 97 -4.90 5.50 -16.62
N ASP A 98 -4.04 4.78 -15.92
CA ASP A 98 -4.29 4.42 -14.53
C ASP A 98 -3.74 5.53 -13.61
N THR A 99 -4.67 6.28 -13.02
CA THR A 99 -4.37 7.36 -12.10
C THR A 99 -3.94 6.77 -10.76
N ALA A 100 -2.63 6.66 -10.57
CA ALA A 100 -2.03 6.25 -9.31
C ALA A 100 -2.33 7.28 -8.22
N ASP A 101 -3.34 7.00 -7.39
CA ASP A 101 -3.49 7.59 -6.06
C ASP A 101 -2.38 7.03 -5.16
N ALA A 102 -1.18 7.60 -5.29
CA ALA A 102 -0.10 7.39 -4.34
C ALA A 102 -0.50 8.13 -3.05
N GLY A 103 -1.09 7.38 -2.12
CA GLY A 103 -1.41 7.85 -0.78
C GLY A 103 -0.20 8.52 -0.15
N SER A 104 -0.25 9.85 -0.09
CA SER A 104 0.72 10.68 0.61
C SER A 104 0.71 10.29 2.08
N ILE A 105 1.77 9.61 2.52
CA ILE A 105 2.09 9.46 3.94
C ILE A 105 2.36 10.86 4.50
N THR A 106 1.38 11.41 5.22
CA THR A 106 1.59 12.62 6.01
C THR A 106 2.54 12.26 7.15
N SER A 107 3.85 12.43 6.96
CA SER A 107 4.75 12.48 8.10
C SER A 107 4.31 13.66 8.95
N ALA A 108 3.70 13.39 10.09
CA ALA A 108 3.65 14.35 11.18
C ALA A 108 5.11 14.64 11.59
N HIS A 109 5.70 15.67 10.97
CA HIS A 109 6.97 16.25 11.40
C HIS A 109 6.73 16.88 12.78
N GLY A 110 6.87 16.08 13.83
CA GLY A 110 7.49 16.59 15.04
C GLY A 110 9.00 16.60 14.76
N ASP A 111 9.66 17.73 15.03
CA ASP A 111 11.10 17.88 14.86
C ASP A 111 11.84 16.87 15.74
N VAL A 112 12.10 15.68 15.19
CA VAL A 112 12.98 14.69 15.79
C VAL A 112 14.38 15.06 15.31
N GLU A 113 15.12 15.79 16.15
CA GLU A 113 16.54 16.01 15.95
C GLU A 113 17.26 14.67 16.08
N VAL A 114 17.57 14.05 14.95
CA VAL A 114 18.36 12.83 14.88
C VAL A 114 19.83 13.25 14.98
N PRO A 115 20.57 12.84 16.02
CA PRO A 115 21.98 13.21 16.15
C PRO A 115 22.81 12.56 15.04
N ASP A 116 23.76 13.33 14.48
CA ASP A 116 24.63 12.90 13.38
C ASP A 116 25.69 11.86 13.79
N ASP A 117 25.87 11.60 15.08
CA ASP A 117 26.84 10.65 15.61
C ASP A 117 26.24 9.67 16.63
N LEU A 118 26.91 8.51 16.79
CA LEU A 118 26.48 7.48 17.74
C LEU A 118 26.57 7.97 19.20
N SER A 119 27.40 8.98 19.47
CA SER A 119 27.56 9.57 20.80
C SER A 119 26.31 10.35 21.23
N GLY A 120 25.63 11.02 20.29
CA GLY A 120 24.42 11.79 20.56
C GLY A 120 23.21 10.93 20.94
N LEU A 121 23.19 9.64 20.56
CA LEU A 121 22.12 8.72 20.93
C LEU A 121 22.06 8.46 22.44
N ASP A 122 23.20 8.32 23.11
CA ASP A 122 23.24 8.11 24.57
C ASP A 122 22.78 9.38 25.32
N THR A 123 23.13 10.56 24.80
CA THR A 123 22.71 11.86 25.36
C THR A 123 21.20 12.07 25.21
N ALA A 124 20.65 11.86 24.00
CA ALA A 124 19.22 11.97 23.72
C ALA A 124 18.40 10.97 24.55
N GLN A 125 18.89 9.73 24.70
CA GLN A 125 18.21 8.71 25.50
C GLN A 125 18.20 9.04 27.00
N ARG A 126 19.25 9.70 27.51
CA ARG A 126 19.30 10.19 28.91
C ARG A 126 18.34 11.34 29.14
N GLU A 127 18.29 12.32 28.22
CA GLU A 127 17.39 13.47 28.32
C GLU A 127 15.91 13.06 28.25
N TYR A 128 15.56 12.14 27.33
CA TYR A 128 14.21 11.57 27.26
C TYR A 128 13.81 10.85 28.57
N ARG A 129 14.75 10.08 29.16
CA ARG A 129 14.51 9.37 30.42
C ARG A 129 14.34 10.34 31.59
N ASP A 130 15.10 11.43 31.63
CA ASP A 130 15.02 12.43 32.69
C ASP A 130 13.73 13.26 32.58
N GLY A 131 13.32 13.64 31.35
CA GLY A 131 12.04 14.28 31.09
C GLY A 131 10.85 13.42 31.53
N LYS A 132 10.86 12.13 31.19
CA LYS A 132 9.81 11.20 31.59
C LYS A 132 9.70 11.02 33.11
N ARG A 133 10.81 11.03 33.84
CA ARG A 133 10.77 10.98 35.32
C ARG A 133 10.20 12.24 35.96
N ARG A 134 10.41 13.41 35.34
CA ARG A 134 9.86 14.68 35.84
C ARG A 134 8.35 14.74 35.62
N ASP A 135 7.85 14.30 34.47
CA ASP A 135 6.42 14.22 34.19
C ASP A 135 5.70 13.18 35.08
N GLU A 136 6.35 12.04 35.38
CA GLU A 136 5.77 11.02 36.27
C GLU A 136 5.76 11.48 37.75
N GLY A 137 6.77 12.22 38.21
CA GLY A 137 6.86 12.71 39.60
C GLY A 137 5.83 13.77 39.99
N ASP A 138 5.26 14.50 39.02
CA ASP A 138 4.22 15.52 39.27
C ASP A 138 2.81 14.91 39.44
N THR A 139 2.64 13.61 39.15
CA THR A 139 1.35 12.92 39.27
C THR A 139 1.09 12.26 40.63
N GLU A 140 2.11 12.11 41.49
CA GLU A 140 1.97 11.51 42.83
C GLU A 140 1.81 12.55 43.97
N GLY A 141 1.87 13.85 43.64
CA GLY A 141 1.79 14.96 44.60
C GLY A 141 0.47 15.73 44.58
N LYS A 142 -0.70 15.06 44.65
CA LYS A 142 -1.97 15.74 44.93
C LYS A 142 -2.94 14.89 45.75
#